data_AF-A0A1A8IND7-F1
#
_entry.id   AF-A0A1A8IND7-F1
#
_cell.length_a   1.000
_cell.length_b   1.000
_cell.length_c   1.000
_cell.angle_alpha   90.00
_cell.angle_beta   90.00
_cell.angle_gamma   90.00
#
_symmetry.space_group_name_H-M   'P 1'
#
loop_
_entity.id
_entity.type
_entity.pdbx_description
1 polymer ?
#
loop_
_entity_poly.entity_id
_entity_poly.type
_entity_poly.pdbx_seq_one_letter_code
_entity_poly.pdbx_strand_id
1 'polypeptide(L)'
;QMHIHHQRSEDLRMLPECLHVLFVSGTEDNMCDRELFSGVLKDIKAQAEVFWIEGGSHGLKVKGRSEDSVMDEINLKVINWIKKIEFK
;
A
#
# COMPACT_ATOMS: atom_id res chain seq x y z
N GLN A 1 -24.64 0.70 7.17
CA GLN A 1 -23.17 0.69 7.42
C GLN A 1 -22.34 0.81 6.14
N MET A 2 -22.87 0.51 4.93
CA MET A 2 -22.14 0.66 3.64
C MET A 2 -21.70 2.09 3.27
N HIS A 3 -22.41 3.12 3.73
CA HIS A 3 -22.11 4.51 3.33
C HIS A 3 -20.72 5.01 3.77
N ILE A 4 -20.17 4.51 4.87
CA ILE A 4 -18.86 4.96 5.40
C ILE A 4 -17.69 4.37 4.59
N HIS A 5 -17.85 3.13 4.10
CA HIS A 5 -16.80 2.47 3.31
C HIS A 5 -16.64 3.08 1.93
N HIS A 6 -17.73 3.54 1.31
CA HIS A 6 -17.69 4.19 0.00
C HIS A 6 -16.88 5.50 0.05
N GLN A 7 -17.02 6.29 1.13
CA GLN A 7 -16.34 7.57 1.28
C GLN A 7 -14.80 7.45 1.24
N ARG A 8 -14.24 6.41 1.87
CA ARG A 8 -12.78 6.23 1.96
C ARG A 8 -12.14 5.89 0.61
N SER A 9 -12.84 5.12 -0.22
CA SER A 9 -12.38 4.82 -1.57
C SER A 9 -12.48 6.05 -2.48
N GLU A 10 -13.51 6.89 -2.29
CA GLU A 10 -13.64 8.16 -3.01
C GLU A 10 -12.48 9.12 -2.70
N ASP A 11 -12.04 9.22 -1.43
CA ASP A 11 -10.91 10.07 -1.07
C ASP A 11 -9.62 9.67 -1.82
N LEU A 12 -9.36 8.36 -1.96
CA LEU A 12 -8.23 7.85 -2.72
C LEU A 12 -8.35 8.14 -4.23
N ARG A 13 -9.57 8.01 -4.79
CA ARG A 13 -9.86 8.31 -6.20
C ARG A 13 -9.72 9.80 -6.53
N MET A 14 -9.94 10.66 -5.54
CA MET A 14 -9.83 12.12 -5.67
C MET A 14 -8.39 12.65 -5.53
N LEU A 15 -7.41 11.81 -5.20
CA LEU A 15 -6.02 12.24 -5.13
C LEU A 15 -5.54 12.78 -6.49
N PRO A 16 -4.91 13.98 -6.52
CA PRO A 16 -4.39 14.56 -7.75
C PRO A 16 -3.37 13.68 -8.47
N GLU A 17 -3.35 13.75 -9.81
CA GLU A 17 -2.41 13.01 -10.68
C GLU A 17 -0.93 13.33 -10.38
N CYS A 18 -0.64 14.51 -9.84
CA CYS A 18 0.71 14.92 -9.47
C CYS A 18 1.21 14.27 -8.17
N LEU A 19 0.32 13.69 -7.35
CA LEU A 19 0.72 13.01 -6.13
C LEU A 19 1.24 11.61 -6.44
N HIS A 20 2.27 11.22 -5.69
CA HIS A 20 2.78 9.87 -5.68
C HIS A 20 2.34 9.18 -4.40
N VAL A 21 1.82 7.95 -4.51
CA VAL A 21 1.30 7.18 -3.38
C VAL A 21 1.99 5.82 -3.34
N LEU A 22 2.56 5.46 -2.19
CA LEU A 22 3.06 4.11 -1.93
C LEU A 22 2.12 3.41 -0.95
N PHE A 23 1.52 2.31 -1.40
CA PHE A 23 0.81 1.38 -0.53
C PHE A 23 1.76 0.29 -0.06
N VAL A 24 1.65 -0.11 1.21
CA VAL A 24 2.38 -1.26 1.78
C VAL A 24 1.36 -2.24 2.31
N SER A 25 1.40 -3.48 1.84
CA SER A 25 0.43 -4.52 2.22
C SER A 25 1.09 -5.89 2.21
N GLY A 26 0.57 -6.82 3.02
CA GLY A 26 1.05 -8.19 3.08
C GLY A 26 0.34 -9.10 2.08
N THR A 27 1.03 -10.10 1.53
CA THR A 27 0.43 -11.05 0.57
C THR A 27 -0.53 -12.06 1.23
N GLU A 28 -0.48 -12.21 2.55
CA GLU A 28 -1.35 -13.07 3.37
C GLU A 28 -2.30 -12.22 4.25
N ASP A 29 -2.64 -11.01 3.82
CA ASP A 29 -3.65 -10.16 4.46
C ASP A 29 -5.08 -10.65 4.16
N ASN A 30 -5.65 -11.42 5.09
CA ASN A 30 -7.03 -11.91 4.98
C ASN A 30 -8.10 -10.83 5.20
N MET A 31 -7.73 -9.60 5.54
CA MET A 31 -8.64 -8.45 5.69
C MET A 31 -8.64 -7.54 4.46
N CYS A 32 -7.61 -7.64 3.61
CA CYS A 32 -7.50 -6.89 2.36
C CYS A 32 -7.64 -7.82 1.16
N ASP A 33 -8.80 -7.78 0.50
CA ASP A 33 -8.99 -8.50 -0.76
C ASP A 33 -8.12 -7.88 -1.86
N ARG A 34 -7.18 -8.68 -2.38
CA ARG A 34 -6.20 -8.24 -3.38
C ARG A 34 -6.84 -7.88 -4.71
N GLU A 35 -7.90 -8.56 -5.13
CA GLU A 35 -8.59 -8.29 -6.39
C GLU A 35 -9.38 -6.98 -6.27
N LEU A 36 -10.11 -6.81 -5.16
CA LEU A 36 -10.81 -5.57 -4.84
C LEU A 36 -9.84 -4.39 -4.77
N PHE A 37 -8.71 -4.55 -4.08
CA PHE A 37 -7.71 -3.50 -3.95
C PHE A 37 -7.09 -3.16 -5.31
N SER A 38 -6.80 -4.17 -6.14
CA SER A 38 -6.35 -3.97 -7.52
C SER A 38 -7.39 -3.24 -8.38
N GLY A 39 -8.68 -3.46 -8.14
CA GLY A 39 -9.77 -2.70 -8.74
C GLY A 39 -9.71 -1.21 -8.36
N VAL A 40 -9.58 -0.91 -7.06
CA VAL A 40 -9.47 0.47 -6.57
C VAL A 40 -8.25 1.19 -7.15
N LEU A 41 -7.11 0.51 -7.27
CA LEU A 41 -5.89 1.09 -7.86
C LEU A 41 -6.06 1.51 -9.32
N LYS A 42 -6.96 0.88 -10.09
CA LYS A 42 -7.26 1.29 -11.47
C LYS A 42 -8.05 2.59 -11.53
N ASP A 43 -8.82 2.90 -10.48
CA ASP A 43 -9.65 4.10 -10.40
C ASP A 43 -8.89 5.30 -9.81
N ILE A 44 -7.71 5.07 -9.22
CA ILE A 44 -6.86 6.13 -8.66
C ILE A 44 -6.14 6.86 -9.79
N LYS A 45 -6.26 8.19 -9.82
CA LYS A 45 -5.58 9.05 -10.80
C LYS A 45 -4.13 9.38 -10.42
N ALA A 46 -3.83 9.37 -9.13
CA ALA A 46 -2.47 9.57 -8.61
C ALA A 46 -1.50 8.48 -9.09
N GLN A 47 -0.20 8.78 -9.06
CA GLN A 47 0.84 7.80 -9.37
C GLN A 47 1.01 6.81 -8.22
N ALA A 48 0.24 5.73 -8.25
CA ALA A 48 0.21 4.71 -7.21
C ALA A 48 1.19 3.55 -7.48
N GLU A 49 1.93 3.15 -6.45
CA GLU A 49 2.74 1.92 -6.40
C GLU A 49 2.31 1.08 -5.19
N VAL A 50 2.35 -0.24 -5.30
CA VAL A 50 2.13 -1.15 -4.18
C VAL A 50 3.39 -1.93 -3.90
N PHE A 51 3.83 -1.91 -2.65
CA PHE A 51 4.86 -2.78 -2.11
C PHE A 51 4.22 -3.92 -1.33
N TRP A 52 4.41 -5.14 -1.85
CA TRP A 52 3.90 -6.37 -1.25
C TRP A 52 4.97 -7.00 -0.36
N ILE A 53 4.64 -7.19 0.92
CA ILE A 53 5.43 -7.97 1.87
C ILE A 53 5.04 -9.44 1.74
N GLU A 54 5.94 -10.24 1.18
CA GLU A 54 5.69 -11.67 0.99
C GLU A 54 5.51 -12.40 2.34
N GLY A 55 4.43 -13.18 2.46
CA GLY A 55 4.03 -13.82 3.72
C GLY A 55 3.53 -12.85 4.80
N GLY A 56 3.35 -11.56 4.46
CA GLY A 56 2.88 -10.54 5.39
C GLY A 56 1.39 -10.66 5.66
N SER A 57 1.00 -10.59 6.92
CA SER A 57 -0.40 -10.46 7.35
C SER A 57 -0.90 -9.01 7.30
N HIS A 58 -2.14 -8.75 7.74
CA HIS A 58 -2.70 -7.39 7.84
C HIS A 58 -1.83 -6.43 8.66
N GLY A 59 -1.28 -6.91 9.77
CA GLY A 59 -0.34 -6.14 10.60
C GLY A 59 1.11 -6.20 10.10
N LEU A 60 1.32 -6.63 8.85
CA LEU A 60 2.62 -6.85 8.21
C LEU A 60 3.52 -7.87 8.94
N LYS A 61 2.98 -8.66 9.88
CA LYS A 61 3.74 -9.74 10.52
C LYS A 61 3.97 -10.85 9.52
N VAL A 62 5.21 -11.32 9.43
CA VAL A 62 5.63 -12.44 8.57
C VAL A 62 6.08 -13.60 9.45
N LYS A 63 5.52 -14.80 9.22
CA LYS A 63 5.87 -15.99 10.00
C LYS A 63 7.36 -16.31 9.87
N GLY A 64 8.04 -16.46 11.01
CA GLY A 64 9.47 -16.81 11.04
C GLY A 64 10.43 -15.64 10.82
N ARG A 65 9.94 -14.39 10.75
CA ARG A 65 10.76 -13.17 10.72
C ARG A 65 10.49 -12.33 11.97
N SER A 66 11.50 -11.59 12.43
CA SER A 66 11.33 -10.58 13.47
C SER A 66 10.62 -9.35 12.91
N GLU A 67 9.90 -8.63 13.77
CA GLU A 67 9.25 -7.36 13.41
C GLU A 67 10.28 -6.34 12.90
N ASP A 68 11.45 -6.24 13.55
CA ASP A 68 12.54 -5.36 13.13
C ASP A 68 13.02 -5.67 11.69
N SER A 69 13.18 -6.95 11.35
CA SER A 69 13.61 -7.33 9.99
C SER A 69 12.59 -6.96 8.92
N VAL A 70 11.29 -7.03 9.22
CA VAL A 70 10.24 -6.61 8.29
C VAL A 70 10.21 -5.09 8.21
N MET A 71 10.37 -4.39 9.33
CA MET A 71 10.44 -2.93 9.36
C MET A 71 11.65 -2.39 8.59
N ASP A 72 12.82 -3.03 8.68
CA ASP A 72 14.00 -2.65 7.91
C ASP A 72 13.77 -2.76 6.40
N GLU A 73 13.11 -3.83 5.96
CA GLU A 73 12.71 -4.01 4.55
C GLU A 73 11.77 -2.91 4.07
N ILE A 74 10.72 -2.61 4.87
CA ILE A 74 9.76 -1.54 4.58
C ILE A 74 10.48 -0.19 4.53
N ASN A 75 11.30 0.12 5.54
CA ASN A 75 12.03 1.38 5.62
C ASN A 75 12.95 1.57 4.42
N LEU A 76 13.69 0.53 4.02
CA LEU A 76 14.56 0.57 2.85
C LEU A 76 13.76 0.86 1.58
N LYS A 77 12.62 0.20 1.39
CA LYS A 77 11.74 0.45 0.23
C LYS A 77 11.20 1.88 0.24
N VAL A 78 10.70 2.37 1.37
CA VAL A 78 10.13 3.72 1.53
C VAL A 78 11.19 4.77 1.24
N ILE A 79 12.39 4.66 1.82
CA ILE A 79 13.48 5.62 1.60
C ILE A 79 13.88 5.65 0.12
N ASN A 80 14.00 4.49 -0.52
CA ASN A 80 14.33 4.42 -1.95
C ASN A 80 13.22 5.00 -2.83
N TRP A 81 11.96 4.79 -2.44
CA TRP A 81 10.80 5.35 -3.14
C TRP A 81 10.74 6.87 -3.04
N ILE A 82 10.96 7.44 -1.84
CA ILE A 82 11.03 8.90 -1.63
C ILE A 82 12.14 9.51 -2.49
N LYS A 83 13.36 8.94 -2.43
CA LYS A 83 14.50 9.40 -3.24
C LYS A 83 14.17 9.37 -4.74
N LYS A 84 13.50 8.32 -5.23
CA LYS A 84 13.09 8.22 -6.63
C LYS A 84 12.12 9.32 -7.05
N ILE A 85 11.32 9.85 -6.12
CA ILE A 85 10.34 10.91 -6.41
C ILE A 85 10.97 12.30 -6.32
N GLU A 86 11.84 12.54 -5.33
CA GLU A 86 12.49 13.84 -5.14
C GLU A 86 13.53 14.17 -6.22
N PHE A 87 14.15 13.14 -6.81
CA PHE A 87 15.18 13.28 -7.85
C PHE A 87 14.67 12.95 -9.27
N LYS A 88 13.36 13.01 -9.49
CA LYS A 88 12.70 12.86 -10.80
C LYS A 88 12.50 14.22 -11.46
#